data_AF-R5YHZ2-F1
#
_entry.id   AF-R5YHZ2-F1
#
_cell.length_a   1.000
_cell.length_b   1.000
_cell.length_c   1.000
_cell.angle_alpha   90.00
_cell.angle_beta   90.00
_cell.angle_gamma   90.00
#
_symmetry.space_group_name_H-M   'P 1'
#
loop_
_entity.id
_entity.type
_entity.pdbx_description
1 polymer ?
#
loop_
_entity_poly.entity_id
_entity_poly.type
_entity_poly.pdbx_seq_one_letter_code
_entity_poly.pdbx_strand_id
1 'polypeptide(L)'
;MVKDFNDFDITENAKEVLITKLTDELIFLRTKLGLSQDELSKLIGISRQTYSTLETKKRTMSWGTYLSLILIFDNNEQTHRIIRDTGIFPYMLFGSSESVLKEKNATDLSGFLLDDVKDKLDEQALHAIETVIMLEYARCNKMSGDAVIKAFDGCRFINITEQDKEIADAIKSVKSGVDG
;
A
#
# COMPACT_ATOMS: atom_id res chain seq x y z
N MET A 1 -25.42 15.17 -15.27
CA MET A 1 -24.22 15.90 -14.85
C MET A 1 -23.27 14.86 -14.28
N VAL A 2 -22.35 14.37 -15.13
CA VAL A 2 -21.37 13.36 -14.73
C VAL A 2 -20.39 14.07 -13.81
N LYS A 3 -20.26 13.62 -12.56
CA LYS A 3 -19.13 14.00 -11.72
C LYS A 3 -17.95 13.21 -12.27
N ASP A 4 -17.03 13.90 -12.94
CA ASP A 4 -15.74 13.34 -13.28
C ASP A 4 -15.06 12.92 -11.97
N PHE A 5 -15.02 11.61 -11.71
CA PHE A 5 -14.20 11.03 -10.65
C PHE A 5 -12.75 11.08 -11.13
N ASN A 6 -12.14 12.25 -10.99
CA ASN A 6 -10.70 12.38 -11.16
C ASN A 6 -10.08 11.82 -9.87
N ASP A 7 -9.82 10.52 -9.85
CA ASP A 7 -9.28 9.73 -8.73
C ASP A 7 -7.82 10.12 -8.34
N PHE A 8 -7.34 11.24 -8.89
CA PHE A 8 -5.99 11.79 -8.72
C PHE A 8 -5.98 13.17 -8.04
N ASP A 9 -7.11 13.61 -7.46
CA ASP A 9 -7.18 14.93 -6.82
C ASP A 9 -6.54 14.92 -5.41
N ILE A 10 -5.25 15.26 -5.36
CA ILE A 10 -4.53 15.44 -4.10
C ILE A 10 -4.80 16.84 -3.56
N THR A 11 -5.36 16.89 -2.35
CA THR A 11 -5.55 18.15 -1.61
C THR A 11 -4.22 18.89 -1.40
N GLU A 12 -4.23 20.23 -1.49
CA GLU A 12 -3.03 21.04 -1.25
C GLU A 12 -2.44 20.80 0.15
N ASN A 13 -3.27 20.60 1.17
CA ASN A 13 -2.81 20.27 2.52
C ASN A 13 -2.00 18.97 2.57
N ALA A 14 -2.39 17.94 1.82
CA ALA A 14 -1.61 16.71 1.74
C ALA A 14 -0.25 16.92 1.06
N LYS A 15 -0.20 17.74 0.00
CA LYS A 15 1.07 18.12 -0.65
C LYS A 15 1.99 18.86 0.32
N GLU A 16 1.45 19.80 1.09
CA GLU A 16 2.21 20.56 2.09
C GLU A 16 2.80 19.67 3.19
N VAL A 17 2.03 18.71 3.70
CA VAL A 17 2.51 17.73 4.70
C VAL A 17 3.66 16.90 4.13
N LEU A 18 3.51 16.37 2.93
CA LEU A 18 4.53 15.55 2.28
C LEU A 18 5.80 16.35 1.97
N ILE A 19 5.65 17.58 1.45
CA ILE A 19 6.76 18.51 1.21
C ILE A 19 7.50 18.81 2.52
N THR A 20 6.78 19.07 3.61
CA THR A 20 7.39 19.38 4.90
C THR A 20 8.20 18.19 5.41
N LYS A 21 7.62 16.99 5.43
CA LYS A 21 8.32 15.77 5.85
C LYS A 21 9.58 15.52 5.01
N LEU A 22 9.48 15.63 3.68
CA LEU A 22 10.64 15.44 2.81
C LEU A 22 11.72 16.49 3.08
N THR A 23 11.32 17.76 3.24
CA THR A 23 12.24 18.87 3.50
C THR A 23 13.06 18.64 4.77
N ASP A 24 12.42 18.11 5.81
CA ASP A 24 13.07 17.78 7.09
C ASP A 24 14.15 16.70 6.94
N GLU A 25 13.96 15.76 6.01
CA GLU A 25 14.86 14.61 5.79
C GLU A 25 15.85 14.81 4.64
N LEU A 26 15.80 15.92 3.88
CA LEU A 26 16.61 16.12 2.67
C LEU A 26 18.11 15.90 2.88
N ILE A 27 18.67 16.50 3.93
CA ILE A 27 20.11 16.42 4.22
C ILE A 27 20.49 14.97 4.51
N PHE A 28 19.66 14.27 5.29
CA PHE A 28 19.89 12.88 5.66
C PHE A 28 19.80 11.95 4.44
N LEU A 29 18.72 12.04 3.67
CA LEU A 29 18.51 11.24 2.46
C LEU A 29 19.59 11.49 1.41
N ARG A 30 19.96 12.76 1.17
CA ARG A 30 21.04 13.09 0.24
C ARG A 30 22.38 12.52 0.71
N THR A 31 22.68 12.63 2.00
CA THR A 31 23.94 12.10 2.57
C THR A 31 23.98 10.58 2.50
N LYS A 32 22.83 9.90 2.65
CA LYS A 32 22.70 8.45 2.45
C LYS A 32 23.00 8.02 1.01
N LEU A 33 22.64 8.82 0.02
CA LEU A 33 23.04 8.60 -1.37
C LEU A 33 24.52 8.92 -1.64
N GLY A 34 25.23 9.55 -0.70
CA GLY A 34 26.60 10.02 -0.91
C GLY A 34 26.72 11.20 -1.86
N LEU A 35 25.63 11.93 -2.11
CA LEU A 35 25.60 13.04 -3.08
C LEU A 35 25.88 14.40 -2.43
N SER A 36 26.56 15.27 -3.14
CA SER A 36 26.63 16.70 -2.82
C SER A 36 25.35 17.44 -3.21
N GLN A 37 25.16 18.65 -2.65
CA GLN A 37 24.05 19.54 -3.06
C GLN A 37 24.10 19.84 -4.57
N ASP A 38 25.30 19.95 -5.14
CA ASP A 38 25.49 20.26 -6.55
C ASP A 38 25.01 19.11 -7.45
N GLU A 39 25.45 17.89 -7.15
CA GLU A 39 25.07 16.69 -7.90
C GLU A 39 23.56 16.46 -7.86
N LEU A 40 22.94 16.49 -6.68
CA LEU A 40 21.50 16.28 -6.57
C LEU A 40 20.70 17.41 -7.24
N SER A 41 21.17 18.67 -7.16
CA SER A 41 20.52 19.78 -7.87
C SER A 41 20.52 19.62 -9.38
N LYS A 42 21.61 19.10 -9.95
CA LYS A 42 21.74 18.80 -11.39
C LYS A 42 20.79 17.67 -11.79
N LEU A 43 20.65 16.62 -10.97
CA LEU A 43 19.74 15.50 -11.23
C LEU A 43 18.27 15.93 -11.32
N ILE A 44 17.84 16.84 -10.44
CA ILE A 44 16.44 17.34 -10.42
C ILE A 44 16.24 18.62 -11.23
N GLY A 45 17.25 19.08 -11.98
CA GLY A 45 17.13 20.21 -12.90
C GLY A 45 16.94 21.58 -12.24
N ILE A 46 17.51 21.81 -11.05
CA ILE A 46 17.48 23.12 -10.37
C ILE A 46 18.90 23.62 -10.06
N SER A 47 19.03 24.91 -9.74
CA SER A 47 20.33 25.45 -9.33
C SER A 47 20.76 24.92 -7.96
N ARG A 48 22.07 24.78 -7.73
CA ARG A 48 22.64 24.44 -6.43
C ARG A 48 22.19 25.40 -5.33
N GLN A 49 22.10 26.70 -5.64
CA GLN A 49 21.60 27.71 -4.70
C GLN A 49 20.15 27.45 -4.32
N THR A 50 19.29 27.13 -5.31
CA THR A 50 17.90 26.74 -5.05
C THR A 50 17.86 25.54 -4.11
N TYR A 51 18.57 24.46 -4.43
CA TYR A 51 18.60 23.27 -3.58
C TYR A 51 19.09 23.57 -2.15
N SER A 52 20.15 24.37 -1.99
CA SER A 52 20.64 24.81 -0.68
C SER A 52 19.59 25.59 0.12
N THR A 53 18.74 26.40 -0.53
CA THR A 53 17.63 27.08 0.16
C THR A 53 16.51 26.13 0.60
N LEU A 54 16.36 24.98 -0.06
CA LEU A 54 15.41 23.93 0.34
C LEU A 54 15.91 23.22 1.60
N GLU A 55 17.16 22.73 1.62
CA GLU A 55 17.73 22.05 2.79
C GLU A 55 17.79 22.95 4.04
N THR A 56 17.99 24.25 3.84
CA THR A 56 17.99 25.25 4.93
C THR A 56 16.60 25.74 5.31
N LYS A 57 15.54 25.20 4.68
CA LYS A 57 14.13 25.55 4.91
C LYS A 57 13.80 27.04 4.70
N LYS A 58 14.67 27.77 3.99
CA LYS A 58 14.44 29.18 3.63
C LYS A 58 13.41 29.31 2.53
N ARG A 59 13.22 28.26 1.74
CA ARG A 59 12.28 28.19 0.63
C ARG A 59 11.56 26.85 0.63
N THR A 60 10.24 26.88 0.49
CA THR A 60 9.42 25.70 0.22
C THR A 60 9.64 25.23 -1.22
N MET A 61 9.84 23.93 -1.43
CA MET A 61 9.97 23.35 -2.77
C MET A 61 8.62 23.30 -3.49
N SER A 62 8.63 23.26 -4.83
CA SER A 62 7.41 23.01 -5.59
C SER A 62 7.03 21.52 -5.55
N TRP A 63 5.78 21.21 -5.87
CA TRP A 63 5.33 19.82 -6.02
C TRP A 63 6.15 19.05 -7.08
N GLY A 64 6.52 19.69 -8.19
CA GLY A 64 7.35 19.07 -9.21
C GLY A 64 8.76 18.73 -8.71
N THR A 65 9.37 19.59 -7.88
CA THR A 65 10.65 19.29 -7.23
C THR A 65 10.52 18.15 -6.23
N TYR A 66 9.44 18.14 -5.44
CA TYR A 66 9.12 17.02 -4.55
C TYR A 66 9.04 15.70 -5.32
N LEU A 67 8.26 15.63 -6.40
CA LEU A 67 8.11 14.40 -7.20
C LEU A 67 9.44 13.94 -7.81
N SER A 68 10.25 14.88 -8.30
CA SER A 68 11.58 14.59 -8.86
C SER A 68 12.50 13.97 -7.81
N LEU A 69 12.44 14.47 -6.57
CA LEU A 69 13.19 13.92 -5.44
C LEU A 69 12.67 12.55 -5.01
N ILE A 70 11.35 12.36 -4.95
CA ILE A 70 10.74 11.05 -4.66
C ILE A 70 11.21 10.01 -5.67
N LEU A 71 11.23 10.34 -6.97
CA LEU A 71 11.73 9.43 -8.00
C LEU A 71 13.16 8.96 -7.71
N ILE A 72 14.06 9.88 -7.35
CA ILE A 72 15.46 9.54 -7.05
C ILE A 72 15.56 8.70 -5.77
N PHE A 73 14.87 9.11 -4.70
CA PHE A 73 14.97 8.43 -3.41
C PHE A 73 14.27 7.08 -3.37
N ASP A 74 13.18 6.89 -4.12
CA ASP A 74 12.47 5.61 -4.18
C ASP A 74 13.21 4.57 -5.03
N ASN A 75 14.01 5.01 -6.01
CA ASN A 75 14.80 4.12 -6.88
C ASN A 75 16.19 3.78 -6.34
N ASN A 76 16.48 4.12 -5.07
CA ASN A 76 17.73 3.76 -4.43
C ASN A 76 17.48 2.88 -3.20
N GLU A 77 18.16 1.72 -3.13
CA GLU A 77 17.96 0.72 -2.08
C GLU A 77 18.15 1.27 -0.65
N GLN A 78 19.03 2.26 -0.47
CA GLN A 78 19.33 2.83 0.85
C GLN A 78 18.26 3.82 1.33
N THR A 79 17.55 4.49 0.42
CA THR A 79 16.56 5.51 0.75
C THR A 79 15.12 5.06 0.52
N HIS A 80 14.89 4.05 -0.32
CA HIS A 80 13.57 3.52 -0.67
C HIS A 80 12.74 3.16 0.56
N ARG A 81 13.28 2.34 1.47
CA ARG A 81 12.57 1.96 2.70
C ARG A 81 12.32 3.16 3.60
N ILE A 82 13.30 4.06 3.72
CA ILE A 82 13.22 5.23 4.61
C ILE A 82 12.04 6.12 4.23
N ILE A 83 11.91 6.51 2.95
CA ILE A 83 10.83 7.41 2.53
C ILE A 83 9.45 6.75 2.66
N ARG A 84 9.37 5.41 2.61
CA ARG A 84 8.14 4.64 2.76
C ARG A 84 7.74 4.50 4.22
N ASP A 85 8.68 4.13 5.08
CA ASP A 85 8.45 3.90 6.51
C ASP A 85 8.16 5.22 7.27
N THR A 86 8.71 6.34 6.80
CA THR A 86 8.47 7.68 7.36
C THR A 86 7.22 8.38 6.79
N GLY A 87 6.54 7.73 5.83
CA GLY A 87 5.36 8.29 5.17
C GLY A 87 5.66 9.58 4.39
N ILE A 88 6.85 9.65 3.78
CA ILE A 88 7.24 10.66 2.80
C ILE A 88 6.78 10.22 1.40
N PHE A 89 6.69 8.92 1.12
CA PHE A 89 6.23 8.44 -0.18
C PHE A 89 4.74 8.78 -0.42
N PRO A 90 4.36 9.34 -1.58
CA PRO A 90 3.00 9.77 -1.86
C PRO A 90 2.11 8.59 -2.30
N TYR A 91 1.80 7.67 -1.40
CA TYR A 91 0.98 6.48 -1.71
C TYR A 91 -0.34 6.79 -2.40
N MET A 92 -0.96 7.91 -2.02
CA MET A 92 -2.19 8.44 -2.63
C MET A 92 -2.11 8.70 -4.15
N LEU A 93 -0.91 8.83 -4.74
CA LEU A 93 -0.75 8.98 -6.20
C LEU A 93 -0.90 7.68 -6.98
N PHE A 94 -0.74 6.53 -6.34
CA PHE A 94 -0.56 5.26 -7.02
C PHE A 94 -1.77 4.32 -6.88
N GLY A 95 -2.92 4.85 -6.44
CA GLY A 95 -4.14 4.05 -6.24
C GLY A 95 -4.02 2.97 -5.17
N SER A 96 -2.84 2.83 -4.54
CA SER A 96 -2.63 1.99 -3.37
C SER A 96 -3.23 2.73 -2.17
N SER A 97 -4.55 2.63 -2.07
CA SER A 97 -5.29 3.02 -0.89
C SER A 97 -4.52 2.59 0.36
N GLU A 98 -4.36 3.53 1.29
CA GLU A 98 -3.84 3.35 2.64
C GLU A 98 -4.46 2.11 3.37
N SER A 99 -5.57 1.56 2.85
CA SER A 99 -6.14 0.27 3.27
C SER A 99 -5.18 -0.92 3.15
N VAL A 100 -4.21 -0.92 2.23
CA VAL A 100 -3.29 -2.06 2.05
C VAL A 100 -2.22 -2.15 3.15
N LEU A 101 -1.95 -1.05 3.87
CA LEU A 101 -0.99 -1.07 4.99
C LEU A 101 -1.66 -1.18 6.36
N LYS A 102 -2.94 -0.83 6.48
CA LYS A 102 -3.68 -0.90 7.76
C LYS A 102 -4.46 -2.19 7.96
N GLU A 103 -4.73 -2.99 6.92
CA GLU A 103 -5.34 -4.31 7.04
C GLU A 103 -4.39 -5.45 6.65
N LYS A 104 -3.14 -5.39 7.11
CA LYS A 104 -2.36 -6.63 7.35
C LYS A 104 -2.74 -7.28 8.68
N ASN A 105 -4.04 -7.29 8.99
CA ASN A 105 -4.61 -8.38 9.77
C ASN A 105 -4.73 -9.54 8.78
N ALA A 106 -3.83 -10.50 8.93
CA ALA A 106 -3.64 -11.62 8.03
C ALA A 106 -4.92 -12.46 7.88
N THR A 107 -5.74 -12.18 6.87
CA THR A 107 -6.83 -13.09 6.49
C THR A 107 -6.95 -13.36 5.00
N ASP A 108 -6.27 -12.61 4.10
CA ASP A 108 -6.47 -12.85 2.67
C ASP A 108 -5.19 -12.85 1.83
N LEU A 109 -4.99 -13.97 1.16
CA LEU A 109 -3.97 -14.20 0.15
C LEU A 109 -4.21 -13.36 -1.10
N SER A 110 -5.46 -12.95 -1.35
CA SER A 110 -5.84 -12.14 -2.51
C SER A 110 -5.12 -10.78 -2.52
N GLY A 111 -4.76 -10.23 -1.35
CA GLY A 111 -3.95 -9.01 -1.24
C GLY A 111 -2.46 -9.21 -1.48
N PHE A 112 -1.98 -10.46 -1.62
CA PHE A 112 -0.59 -10.78 -1.96
C PHE A 112 -0.37 -10.93 -3.47
N LEU A 113 -1.43 -11.21 -4.23
CA LEU A 113 -1.38 -11.23 -5.68
C LEU A 113 -1.43 -9.79 -6.18
N LEU A 114 -0.46 -9.39 -7.01
CA LEU A 114 -0.50 -8.11 -7.72
C LEU A 114 -1.83 -8.01 -8.47
N ASP A 115 -2.54 -6.88 -8.38
CA ASP A 115 -3.85 -6.69 -9.02
C ASP A 115 -3.81 -7.03 -10.53
N ASP A 116 -2.69 -6.72 -11.20
CA ASP A 116 -2.40 -7.07 -12.60
C ASP A 116 -2.42 -8.58 -12.92
N VAL A 117 -2.17 -9.43 -11.91
CA VAL A 117 -2.21 -10.89 -12.02
C VAL A 117 -3.63 -11.39 -11.73
N LYS A 118 -4.34 -10.78 -10.78
CA LYS A 118 -5.70 -11.15 -10.40
C LYS A 118 -6.68 -10.99 -11.55
N ASP A 119 -6.58 -9.88 -12.30
CA ASP A 119 -7.46 -9.59 -13.44
C ASP A 119 -7.25 -10.54 -14.65
N LYS A 120 -6.19 -11.35 -14.62
CA LYS A 120 -5.85 -12.32 -15.67
C LYS A 120 -6.16 -13.77 -15.29
N LEU A 121 -6.61 -14.01 -14.07
CA LEU A 121 -6.97 -15.34 -13.59
C LEU A 121 -8.49 -15.48 -13.59
N ASP A 122 -8.98 -16.57 -14.16
CA ASP A 122 -10.38 -16.95 -14.00
C ASP A 122 -10.62 -17.49 -12.58
N GLU A 123 -11.90 -17.64 -12.21
CA GLU A 123 -12.29 -18.13 -10.88
C GLU A 123 -11.68 -19.51 -10.57
N GLN A 124 -11.50 -20.35 -11.60
CA GLN A 124 -10.94 -21.68 -11.43
C GLN A 124 -9.45 -21.64 -11.11
N ALA A 125 -8.69 -20.77 -11.76
CA ALA A 125 -7.26 -20.58 -11.48
C ALA A 125 -7.02 -19.96 -10.10
N LEU A 126 -7.85 -19.00 -9.70
CA LEU A 126 -7.81 -18.42 -8.36
C LEU A 126 -8.06 -19.50 -7.29
N HIS A 127 -9.08 -20.32 -7.49
CA HIS A 127 -9.41 -21.41 -6.57
C HIS A 127 -8.31 -22.49 -6.50
N ALA A 128 -7.65 -22.78 -7.61
CA ALA A 128 -6.52 -23.70 -7.64
C ALA A 128 -5.33 -23.18 -6.81
N ILE A 129 -5.03 -21.88 -6.90
CA ILE A 129 -3.95 -21.24 -6.12
C ILE A 129 -4.27 -21.27 -4.62
N GLU A 130 -5.50 -20.93 -4.25
CA GLU A 130 -6.03 -21.04 -2.89
C GLU A 130 -5.83 -22.46 -2.34
N THR A 131 -6.24 -23.47 -3.11
CA THR A 131 -6.17 -24.88 -2.72
C THR A 131 -4.72 -25.32 -2.49
N VAL A 132 -3.81 -24.94 -3.39
CA VAL A 132 -2.38 -25.27 -3.27
C VAL A 132 -1.80 -24.68 -1.99
N ILE A 133 -2.16 -23.44 -1.65
CA ILE A 133 -1.62 -22.77 -0.47
C ILE A 133 -2.18 -23.36 0.82
N MET A 134 -3.46 -23.72 0.86
CA MET A 134 -4.03 -24.45 2.00
C MET A 134 -3.32 -25.81 2.21
N LEU A 135 -3.07 -26.55 1.14
CA LEU A 135 -2.38 -27.85 1.20
C LEU A 135 -0.93 -27.71 1.66
N GLU A 136 -0.19 -26.74 1.13
CA GLU A 136 1.19 -26.50 1.54
C GLU A 136 1.29 -25.96 2.97
N TYR A 137 0.36 -25.10 3.40
CA TYR A 137 0.26 -24.66 4.79
C TYR A 137 0.01 -25.83 5.74
N ALA A 138 -0.95 -26.71 5.40
CA ALA A 138 -1.25 -27.92 6.16
C ALA A 138 -0.02 -28.83 6.29
N ARG A 139 0.68 -29.04 5.17
CA ARG A 139 1.87 -29.87 5.09
C ARG A 139 3.01 -29.31 5.94
N CYS A 140 3.28 -28.00 5.83
CA CYS A 140 4.35 -27.34 6.58
C CYS A 140 4.08 -27.33 8.10
N ASN A 141 2.82 -27.19 8.51
CA ASN A 141 2.43 -27.14 9.92
C ASN A 141 2.00 -28.50 10.49
N LYS A 142 2.08 -29.59 9.70
CA LYS A 142 1.64 -30.95 10.07
C LYS A 142 0.20 -30.99 10.60
N MET A 143 -0.68 -30.16 10.02
CA MET A 143 -2.08 -30.08 10.40
C MET A 143 -2.90 -31.11 9.60
N SER A 144 -3.94 -31.68 10.22
CA SER A 144 -4.93 -32.47 9.49
C SER A 144 -5.82 -31.56 8.63
N GLY A 145 -6.41 -32.09 7.56
CA GLY A 145 -7.28 -31.29 6.67
C GLY A 145 -8.44 -30.61 7.41
N ASP A 146 -8.99 -31.28 8.42
CA ASP A 146 -10.07 -30.75 9.26
C ASP A 146 -9.62 -29.57 10.14
N ALA A 147 -8.38 -29.62 10.66
CA ALA A 147 -7.78 -28.53 11.42
C ALA A 147 -7.43 -27.32 10.54
N VAL A 148 -7.14 -27.54 9.26
CA VAL A 148 -6.86 -26.47 8.28
C VAL A 148 -8.14 -25.74 7.95
N ILE A 149 -9.22 -26.46 7.63
CA ILE A 149 -10.54 -25.85 7.35
C ILE A 149 -11.00 -25.00 8.55
N LYS A 150 -10.77 -25.49 9.77
CA LYS A 150 -11.08 -24.73 11.00
C LYS A 150 -10.17 -23.51 11.22
N ALA A 151 -8.89 -23.59 10.84
CA ALA A 151 -7.97 -22.45 10.96
C ALA A 151 -8.30 -21.31 9.98
N PHE A 152 -8.97 -21.64 8.87
CA PHE A 152 -9.50 -20.67 7.90
C PHE A 152 -11.03 -20.45 8.07
N ASP A 153 -11.60 -20.85 9.22
CA ASP A 153 -13.02 -20.67 9.60
C ASP A 153 -14.07 -21.15 8.55
N GLY A 154 -13.70 -22.13 7.71
CA GLY A 154 -14.56 -22.61 6.63
C GLY A 154 -14.85 -21.58 5.54
N CYS A 155 -14.19 -20.43 5.58
CA CYS A 155 -14.25 -19.42 4.54
C CYS A 155 -13.38 -19.89 3.37
N ARG A 156 -14.02 -20.15 2.24
CA ARG A 156 -13.36 -19.99 0.94
C ARG A 156 -12.86 -18.53 0.85
N PHE A 157 -11.71 -18.26 0.24
CA PHE A 157 -11.19 -16.91 -0.07
C PHE A 157 -12.04 -16.22 -1.15
N ILE A 158 -13.36 -16.23 -1.01
CA ILE A 158 -14.29 -15.43 -1.82
C ILE A 158 -14.61 -14.16 -1.04
N ASN A 159 -14.70 -13.04 -1.77
CA ASN A 159 -15.22 -11.79 -1.23
C ASN A 159 -16.57 -12.07 -0.56
N ILE A 160 -16.64 -11.88 0.76
CA ILE A 160 -17.91 -11.88 1.48
C ILE A 160 -18.70 -10.70 0.92
N THR A 161 -19.72 -10.98 0.11
CA THR A 161 -20.61 -9.94 -0.37
C THR A 161 -21.49 -9.46 0.77
N GLU A 162 -22.04 -8.25 0.68
CA GLU A 162 -22.99 -7.76 1.68
C GLU A 162 -24.24 -8.68 1.78
N GLN A 163 -24.61 -9.34 0.67
CA GLN A 163 -25.67 -10.37 0.69
C GLN A 163 -25.29 -11.59 1.54
N ASP A 164 -24.02 -12.02 1.53
CA ASP A 164 -23.56 -13.15 2.35
C ASP A 164 -23.60 -12.81 3.84
N LYS A 165 -23.33 -11.54 4.20
CA LYS A 165 -23.48 -11.06 5.59
C LYS A 165 -24.95 -11.04 6.01
N GLU A 166 -25.84 -10.53 5.16
CA GLU A 166 -27.28 -10.52 5.42
C GLU A 166 -27.84 -11.94 5.61
N ILE A 167 -27.40 -12.90 4.78
CA ILE A 167 -27.78 -14.31 4.91
C ILE A 167 -27.24 -14.91 6.21
N ALA A 168 -25.98 -14.63 6.58
CA ALA A 168 -25.39 -15.12 7.81
C ALA A 168 -26.09 -14.58 9.07
N ASP A 169 -26.47 -13.30 9.06
CA ASP A 169 -27.22 -12.66 10.14
C ASP A 169 -28.65 -13.18 10.26
N ALA A 170 -29.30 -13.47 9.12
CA ALA A 170 -30.59 -14.15 9.09
C ALA A 170 -30.50 -15.56 9.70
N ILE A 171 -29.47 -16.35 9.36
CA ILE A 171 -29.27 -17.70 9.89
C ILE A 171 -29.00 -17.68 11.41
N LYS A 172 -28.20 -16.71 11.90
CA LYS A 172 -27.97 -16.52 13.34
C LYS A 172 -29.27 -16.20 14.09
N SER A 173 -30.11 -15.36 13.50
CA SER A 173 -31.39 -14.95 14.08
C SER A 173 -32.41 -16.09 14.15
N VAL A 174 -32.33 -17.06 13.23
CA VAL A 174 -33.15 -18.27 13.28
C VAL A 174 -32.64 -19.26 14.34
N LYS A 175 -31.33 -19.42 14.48
CA LYS A 175 -30.74 -20.33 15.50
C LYS A 175 -30.98 -19.86 16.93
N SER A 176 -31.03 -18.56 17.19
CA SER A 176 -31.33 -18.02 18.53
C SER A 176 -32.82 -18.14 18.93
N GLY A 177 -33.71 -18.44 17.99
CA GLY A 177 -35.15 -18.60 18.25
C GLY A 177 -35.63 -20.04 18.39
N VAL A 178 -34.77 -21.05 18.20
CA VAL A 178 -35.14 -22.48 18.23
C VAL A 178 -34.82 -23.15 19.57
N ASP A 179 -34.06 -22.50 20.46
CA ASP A 179 -33.73 -23.00 21.80
C ASP A 179 -34.62 -22.40 22.92
N GLY A 180 -35.90 -22.13 22.62
CA GLY A 180 -36.91 -21.63 23.57
C GLY A 180 -38.07 -22.59 23.77
#